data_AF-A0A0E3SNY3-F1
#
_entry.id   AF-A0A0E3SNY3-F1
#
_cell.length_a   1.000
_cell.length_b   1.000
_cell.length_c   1.000
_cell.angle_alpha   90.00
_cell.angle_beta   90.00
_cell.angle_gamma   90.00
#
_symmetry.space_group_name_H-M   'P 1'
#
loop_
_entity.id
_entity.type
_entity.pdbx_description
1 polymer ?
#
loop_
_entity_poly.entity_id
_entity_poly.type
_entity_poly.pdbx_seq_one_letter_code
_entity_poly.pdbx_strand_id
1 'polypeptide(L)'
;MRNINILYYGKVKPVDIYESMFEYIKSSGTSDCEKDYIEDQPEYFVEEWQVTLDCEVCFGYDPMKDAGELEIDGQNYTRVGRGLNELSYVPTDSLADILYIIYHCDHNTRKCICTSEIFRTKEEAEKRANELRGSNELS
;
A
#
# COMPACT_ATOMS: atom_id res chain seq x y z
N MET A 1 0.05 4.25 -18.47
CA MET A 1 -0.35 5.35 -17.55
C MET A 1 -1.30 6.31 -18.26
N ARG A 2 -2.47 6.57 -17.68
CA ARG A 2 -3.52 7.46 -18.22
C ARG A 2 -3.92 8.48 -17.16
N ASN A 3 -3.95 9.76 -17.48
CA ASN A 3 -4.37 10.81 -16.55
C ASN A 3 -5.87 11.11 -16.72
N ILE A 4 -6.60 11.22 -15.62
CA ILE A 4 -8.02 11.58 -15.61
C ILE A 4 -8.35 12.57 -14.49
N ASN A 5 -9.46 13.29 -14.62
CA ASN A 5 -10.00 14.15 -13.57
C ASN A 5 -11.12 13.42 -12.82
N ILE A 6 -11.01 13.32 -11.49
CA ILE A 6 -12.05 12.77 -10.62
C ILE A 6 -12.63 13.85 -9.71
N LEU A 7 -13.85 13.64 -9.21
CA LEU A 7 -14.44 14.47 -8.16
C LEU A 7 -14.11 13.85 -6.79
N TYR A 8 -13.29 14.54 -5.99
CA TYR A 8 -12.84 14.10 -4.66
C TYR A 8 -13.14 15.18 -3.62
N TYR A 9 -13.97 14.86 -2.62
CA TYR A 9 -14.46 15.84 -1.61
C TYR A 9 -15.00 17.14 -2.23
N GLY A 10 -15.77 17.01 -3.31
CA GLY A 10 -16.35 18.15 -4.03
C GLY A 10 -15.34 18.99 -4.85
N LYS A 11 -14.08 18.54 -4.96
CA LYS A 11 -13.03 19.19 -5.75
C LYS A 11 -12.60 18.30 -6.90
N VAL A 12 -12.37 18.89 -8.07
CA VAL A 12 -11.79 18.16 -9.20
C VAL A 12 -10.30 17.93 -8.92
N LYS A 13 -9.86 16.66 -8.96
CA LYS A 13 -8.47 16.26 -8.74
C LYS A 13 -7.99 15.44 -9.94
N PRO A 14 -6.85 15.78 -10.56
CA PRO A 14 -6.20 14.92 -11.55
C PRO A 14 -5.56 13.72 -10.85
N VAL A 15 -5.72 12.54 -11.41
CA VAL A 15 -5.11 11.29 -10.94
C VAL A 15 -4.55 10.50 -12.11
N ASP A 16 -3.44 9.81 -11.86
CA ASP A 16 -2.85 8.89 -12.82
C ASP A 16 -3.38 7.47 -12.58
N ILE A 17 -3.69 6.81 -13.68
CA ILE A 17 -4.15 5.43 -13.73
C ILE A 17 -3.02 4.59 -14.29
N TYR A 18 -2.65 3.55 -13.56
CA TYR A 18 -1.57 2.65 -13.92
C TYR A 18 -2.14 1.36 -14.51
N GLU A 19 -1.31 0.58 -15.20
CA GLU A 19 -1.71 -0.76 -15.68
C GLU A 19 -1.24 -1.85 -14.71
N SER A 20 -0.34 -1.51 -13.79
CA SER A 20 0.17 -2.43 -12.77
C SER A 20 0.24 -1.72 -11.43
N MET A 21 -0.20 -2.42 -10.39
CA MET A 21 -0.16 -1.94 -9.01
C MET A 21 1.28 -1.67 -8.53
N PHE A 22 2.27 -2.42 -9.01
CA PHE A 22 3.66 -2.32 -8.55
C PHE A 22 4.41 -1.09 -9.08
N GLU A 23 3.91 -0.47 -10.14
CA GLU A 23 4.43 0.83 -10.61
C GLU A 23 4.14 1.94 -9.59
N TYR A 24 3.18 1.73 -8.70
CA TYR A 24 2.62 2.79 -7.88
C TYR A 24 2.81 2.61 -6.37
N ILE A 25 2.98 1.38 -5.85
CA ILE A 25 3.13 1.19 -4.40
C ILE A 25 4.57 1.31 -3.92
N LYS A 26 5.07 2.53 -4.00
CA LYS A 26 6.10 3.06 -3.09
C LYS A 26 5.46 4.23 -2.36
N SER A 27 4.87 3.98 -1.20
CA SER A 27 4.32 4.98 -0.30
C SER A 27 5.44 5.90 0.27
N SER A 28 5.07 6.99 0.91
CA SER A 28 5.97 7.81 1.74
C SER A 28 5.35 8.09 3.12
N GLY A 29 4.26 7.39 3.44
CA GLY A 29 3.54 7.52 4.69
C GLY A 29 3.96 6.44 5.68
N THR A 30 4.37 6.87 6.86
CA THR A 30 4.74 6.03 8.00
C THR A 30 3.57 5.64 8.89
N SER A 31 2.34 6.04 8.56
CA SER A 31 1.33 6.30 9.60
C SER A 31 0.09 5.40 9.67
N ASP A 32 -0.21 4.54 8.69
CA ASP A 32 -1.57 3.96 8.63
C ASP A 32 -1.61 2.42 8.79
N CYS A 33 -0.52 1.82 9.26
CA CYS A 33 -0.52 0.44 9.74
C CYS A 33 0.52 0.27 10.87
N GLU A 34 0.10 0.62 12.09
CA GLU A 34 0.82 0.21 13.29
C GLU A 34 0.31 -1.17 13.73
N LYS A 35 1.24 -2.08 14.04
CA LYS A 35 0.90 -3.31 14.76
C LYS A 35 1.73 -3.43 16.04
N ASP A 36 1.20 -4.20 16.97
CA ASP A 36 1.89 -4.51 18.22
C ASP A 36 3.20 -5.24 17.92
N TYR A 37 4.24 -4.83 18.64
CA TYR A 37 5.52 -5.53 18.64
C TYR A 37 5.39 -6.94 19.22
N ILE A 38 6.08 -7.89 18.59
CA ILE A 38 6.22 -9.25 19.09
C ILE A 38 7.70 -9.48 19.40
N GLU A 39 7.98 -10.03 20.59
CA GLU A 39 9.34 -10.37 21.02
C GLU A 39 10.02 -11.32 20.02
N ASP A 40 11.31 -11.13 19.80
CA ASP A 40 12.12 -11.86 18.80
C ASP A 40 11.72 -11.66 17.32
N GLN A 41 10.83 -10.71 16.99
CA GLN A 41 10.65 -10.33 15.59
C GLN A 41 11.92 -9.69 15.01
N PRO A 42 12.28 -10.04 13.75
CA PRO A 42 13.36 -9.36 13.05
C PRO A 42 13.08 -7.87 12.88
N GLU A 43 14.14 -7.05 12.80
CA GLU A 43 14.04 -5.60 12.59
C GLU A 43 13.16 -5.26 11.37
N TYR A 44 13.29 -5.99 10.27
CA TYR A 44 12.35 -5.95 9.15
C TYR A 44 11.73 -7.32 8.92
N PHE A 45 10.43 -7.43 8.66
CA PHE A 45 9.77 -8.72 8.39
C PHE A 45 8.60 -8.57 7.40
N VAL A 46 8.20 -9.66 6.75
CA VAL A 46 7.17 -9.66 5.70
C VAL A 46 5.86 -10.22 6.26
N GLU A 47 4.76 -9.58 5.93
CA GLU A 47 3.40 -10.04 6.23
C GLU A 47 2.55 -10.06 4.97
N GLU A 48 1.57 -10.96 4.95
CA GLU A 48 0.52 -10.96 3.94
C GLU A 48 -0.46 -9.81 4.18
N TRP A 49 -0.89 -9.21 3.08
CA TRP A 49 -1.83 -8.12 3.05
C TRP A 49 -2.95 -8.43 2.06
N GLN A 50 -4.18 -8.46 2.54
CA GLN A 50 -5.34 -8.80 1.72
C GLN A 50 -6.11 -7.53 1.38
N VAL A 51 -6.11 -7.19 0.08
CA VAL A 51 -6.76 -5.99 -0.51
C VAL A 51 -8.24 -5.87 -0.09
N THR A 52 -8.93 -7.00 0.05
CA THR A 52 -10.36 -7.06 0.39
C THR A 52 -10.64 -6.85 1.87
N LEU A 53 -9.69 -7.15 2.76
CA LEU A 53 -9.87 -7.06 4.21
C LEU A 53 -9.33 -5.75 4.78
N ASP A 54 -8.36 -5.13 4.12
CA ASP A 54 -7.66 -3.98 4.67
C ASP A 54 -8.17 -2.66 4.05
N CYS A 55 -9.23 -2.16 4.68
CA CYS A 55 -10.09 -1.14 4.12
C CYS A 55 -9.47 0.27 4.04
N GLU A 56 -8.40 0.54 4.80
CA GLU A 56 -7.85 1.89 4.93
C GLU A 56 -6.86 2.21 3.79
N VAL A 57 -6.02 1.25 3.42
CA VAL A 57 -4.98 1.44 2.39
C VAL A 57 -5.55 1.30 0.98
N CYS A 58 -6.50 0.39 0.72
CA CYS A 58 -7.16 0.34 -0.60
C CYS A 58 -8.19 1.45 -0.74
N PHE A 59 -9.14 1.57 0.18
CA PHE A 59 -10.30 2.42 -0.09
C PHE A 59 -10.14 3.86 0.40
N GLY A 60 -9.09 4.16 1.20
CA GLY A 60 -8.78 5.50 1.68
C GLY A 60 -9.97 6.14 2.41
N TYR A 61 -10.15 5.80 3.69
CA TYR A 61 -11.20 6.23 4.61
C TYR A 61 -12.68 6.09 4.13
N ASP A 62 -13.49 5.48 4.99
CA ASP A 62 -14.90 5.10 4.91
C ASP A 62 -15.75 6.03 5.80
N PRO A 63 -16.97 6.51 5.44
CA PRO A 63 -18.23 5.84 5.88
C PRO A 63 -19.46 6.06 4.95
N MET A 64 -19.28 6.63 3.75
CA MET A 64 -20.35 7.02 2.80
C MET A 64 -20.13 6.46 1.38
N LYS A 65 -19.44 5.32 1.29
CA LYS A 65 -18.82 4.73 0.08
C LYS A 65 -19.73 4.65 -1.15
N ASP A 66 -19.55 5.59 -2.08
CA ASP A 66 -19.25 5.24 -3.47
C ASP A 66 -17.79 5.64 -3.75
N ALA A 67 -17.18 4.94 -4.72
CA ALA A 67 -15.78 5.02 -5.16
C ALA A 67 -14.77 4.13 -4.42
N GLY A 68 -15.12 2.84 -4.27
CA GLY A 68 -14.10 1.79 -4.22
C GLY A 68 -13.64 1.37 -5.62
N GLU A 69 -14.56 1.45 -6.59
CA GLU A 69 -14.34 1.09 -7.99
C GLU A 69 -14.81 2.23 -8.90
N LEU A 70 -14.08 2.47 -9.98
CA LEU A 70 -14.39 3.44 -11.04
C LEU A 70 -14.35 2.71 -12.38
N GLU A 71 -15.41 2.79 -13.18
CA GLU A 71 -15.40 2.29 -14.56
C GLU A 71 -14.99 3.41 -15.53
N ILE A 72 -14.03 3.13 -16.40
CA ILE A 72 -13.62 4.02 -17.50
C ILE A 72 -13.47 3.20 -18.75
N ASP A 73 -14.21 3.55 -19.80
CA ASP A 73 -14.19 2.85 -21.09
C ASP A 73 -14.38 1.32 -20.96
N GLY A 74 -15.21 0.87 -20.02
CA GLY A 74 -15.49 -0.55 -19.76
C GLY A 74 -14.43 -1.29 -18.93
N GLN A 75 -13.39 -0.60 -18.46
CA GLN A 75 -12.39 -1.15 -17.54
C GLN A 75 -12.65 -0.67 -16.11
N ASN A 76 -12.65 -1.59 -15.15
CA ASN A 76 -12.83 -1.28 -13.73
C ASN A 76 -11.48 -0.97 -13.07
N TYR A 77 -11.45 0.08 -12.25
CA TYR A 77 -10.29 0.52 -11.50
C TYR A 77 -10.60 0.59 -10.02
N THR A 78 -9.76 -0.02 -9.19
CA THR A 78 -9.85 0.08 -7.75
C THR A 78 -9.02 1.26 -7.26
N ARG A 79 -9.61 2.04 -6.36
CA ARG A 79 -8.90 3.10 -5.65
C ARG A 79 -7.87 2.48 -4.70
N VAL A 80 -6.70 3.11 -4.56
CA VAL A 80 -5.65 2.75 -3.59
C VAL A 80 -5.19 4.04 -2.90
N GLY A 81 -5.47 4.18 -1.61
CA GLY A 81 -5.00 5.27 -0.77
C GLY A 81 -3.51 5.18 -0.47
N ARG A 82 -2.82 6.33 -0.49
CA ARG A 82 -1.40 6.49 -0.11
C ARG A 82 -1.26 7.53 1.00
N GLY A 83 -1.85 7.21 2.14
CA GLY A 83 -1.98 8.14 3.27
C GLY A 83 -3.01 9.24 3.02
N LEU A 84 -2.98 10.28 3.86
CA LEU A 84 -4.08 11.24 4.00
C LEU A 84 -4.43 12.03 2.71
N ASN A 85 -3.50 12.19 1.77
CA ASN A 85 -3.66 13.11 0.62
C ASN A 85 -3.35 12.53 -0.76
N GLU A 86 -2.87 11.29 -0.87
CA GLU A 86 -2.45 10.69 -2.15
C GLU A 86 -3.35 9.50 -2.53
N LEU A 87 -3.71 9.39 -3.81
CA LEU A 87 -4.66 8.39 -4.34
C LEU A 87 -4.17 7.80 -5.67
N SER A 88 -3.97 6.49 -5.72
CA SER A 88 -3.98 5.54 -6.87
C SER A 88 -5.37 5.19 -7.40
N TYR A 89 -5.52 5.03 -8.71
CA TYR A 89 -6.47 4.12 -9.34
C TYR A 89 -5.68 3.09 -10.14
N VAL A 90 -5.94 1.81 -9.89
CA VAL A 90 -5.26 0.68 -10.55
C VAL A 90 -6.30 -0.27 -11.15
N PRO A 91 -6.03 -0.95 -12.27
CA PRO A 91 -7.00 -1.81 -12.91
C PRO A 91 -7.30 -2.96 -11.96
N THR A 92 -8.57 -3.26 -11.76
CA THR A 92 -9.02 -4.23 -10.75
C THR A 92 -8.53 -5.64 -11.07
N ASP A 93 -8.46 -5.99 -12.35
CA ASP A 93 -7.89 -7.24 -12.85
C ASP A 93 -6.37 -7.35 -12.68
N SER A 94 -5.68 -6.24 -12.43
CA SER A 94 -4.24 -6.21 -12.15
C SER A 94 -3.90 -6.26 -10.66
N LEU A 95 -4.92 -6.24 -9.78
CA LEU A 95 -4.74 -6.45 -8.35
C LEU A 95 -4.58 -7.94 -8.05
N ALA A 96 -3.56 -8.27 -7.26
CA ALA A 96 -3.49 -9.57 -6.63
C ALA A 96 -4.36 -9.56 -5.37
N ASP A 97 -5.07 -10.66 -5.12
CA ASP A 97 -5.88 -10.83 -3.90
C ASP A 97 -5.03 -10.75 -2.62
N ILE A 98 -3.78 -11.23 -2.71
CA ILE A 98 -2.80 -11.25 -1.65
C ILE A 98 -1.57 -10.48 -2.11
N LEU A 99 -1.11 -9.59 -1.24
CA LEU A 99 0.08 -8.78 -1.36
C LEU A 99 0.98 -8.98 -0.16
N TYR A 100 2.20 -8.46 -0.25
CA TYR A 100 3.19 -8.61 0.79
C TYR A 100 3.75 -7.24 1.17
N ILE A 101 3.69 -6.92 2.45
CA ILE A 101 4.19 -5.66 3.02
C ILE A 101 5.36 -5.98 3.93
N ILE A 102 6.36 -5.11 3.95
CA ILE A 102 7.44 -5.19 4.92
C ILE A 102 7.09 -4.32 6.12
N TYR A 103 7.26 -4.82 7.33
CA TYR A 103 7.19 -4.05 8.56
C TYR A 103 8.59 -3.82 9.11
N HIS A 104 8.78 -2.66 9.75
CA HIS A 104 9.97 -2.29 10.51
C HIS A 104 9.62 -2.21 12.01
N CYS A 105 10.34 -2.97 12.83
CA CYS A 105 10.23 -2.97 14.29
C CYS A 105 11.04 -1.83 14.89
N ASP A 106 10.37 -0.87 15.53
CA ASP A 106 11.03 0.04 16.45
C ASP A 106 11.03 -0.56 17.86
N HIS A 107 12.16 -1.16 18.24
CA HIS A 107 12.34 -1.79 19.55
C HIS A 107 12.24 -0.80 20.73
N ASN A 108 12.47 0.51 20.51
CA ASN A 108 12.37 1.50 21.57
C ASN A 108 10.92 1.79 21.92
N THR A 109 10.07 1.93 20.89
CA THR A 109 8.65 2.21 21.07
C THR A 109 7.80 0.95 21.20
N ARG A 110 8.38 -0.24 20.95
CA ARG A 110 7.68 -1.54 20.89
C ARG A 110 6.50 -1.46 19.94
N LYS A 111 6.74 -0.90 18.76
CA LYS A 111 5.77 -0.79 17.67
C LYS A 111 6.40 -1.23 16.36
N CYS A 112 5.58 -1.81 15.49
CA CYS A 112 6.00 -2.09 14.13
C CYS A 112 5.24 -1.16 13.19
N ILE A 113 5.97 -0.50 12.29
CA ILE A 113 5.41 0.36 11.24
C ILE A 113 5.61 -0.31 9.90
N CYS A 114 4.57 -0.30 9.07
CA CYS A 114 4.71 -0.74 7.69
C CYS A 114 5.70 0.16 6.93
N THR A 115 6.56 -0.45 6.13
CA THR A 115 7.30 0.28 5.12
C THR A 115 6.35 0.68 4.01
N SER A 116 6.82 1.60 3.20
CA SER A 116 6.08 2.08 2.05
C SER A 116 6.01 1.12 0.87
N GLU A 117 6.66 -0.04 0.94
CA GLU A 117 6.85 -0.93 -0.21
C GLU A 117 5.85 -2.10 -0.13
N ILE A 118 5.12 -2.33 -1.22
CA ILE A 118 4.18 -3.46 -1.35
C ILE A 118 4.55 -4.31 -2.56
N PHE A 119 4.53 -5.63 -2.38
CA PHE A 119 5.02 -6.62 -3.34
C PHE A 119 3.95 -7.63 -3.74
N ARG A 120 4.10 -8.17 -4.96
CA ARG A 120 3.18 -9.20 -5.49
C ARG A 120 3.47 -10.56 -4.91
N THR A 121 4.75 -10.84 -4.71
CA THR A 121 5.25 -12.15 -4.31
C THR A 121 5.97 -12.02 -2.98
N LYS A 122 5.90 -13.10 -2.21
CA LYS A 122 6.58 -13.20 -0.93
C LYS A 122 8.09 -13.14 -1.14
N GLU A 123 8.60 -13.76 -2.20
CA GLU A 123 10.01 -13.83 -2.52
C GLU A 123 10.62 -12.44 -2.77
N GLU A 124 9.92 -11.56 -3.49
CA GLU A 124 10.36 -10.18 -3.72
C GLU A 124 10.39 -9.37 -2.42
N ALA A 125 9.34 -9.48 -1.60
CA ALA A 125 9.27 -8.82 -0.30
C ALA A 125 10.36 -9.31 0.65
N GLU A 126 10.59 -10.62 0.72
CA GLU A 126 11.60 -11.22 1.59
C GLU A 126 13.01 -10.85 1.15
N LYS A 127 13.27 -10.84 -0.17
CA LYS A 127 14.55 -10.35 -0.70
C LYS A 127 14.78 -8.90 -0.26
N ARG A 128 13.78 -8.05 -0.40
CA ARG A 128 13.88 -6.64 0.01
C ARG A 128 14.05 -6.47 1.52
N ALA A 129 13.31 -7.23 2.33
CA ALA A 129 13.45 -7.20 3.78
C ALA A 129 14.86 -7.63 4.22
N ASN A 130 15.46 -8.62 3.55
CA ASN A 130 16.85 -9.01 3.77
C ASN A 130 17.84 -7.88 3.43
N GLU A 131 17.63 -7.18 2.32
CA GLU A 131 18.46 -6.03 1.93
C GLU A 131 18.39 -4.90 2.97
N LEU A 132 17.19 -4.62 3.50
CA LEU A 132 16.98 -3.62 4.56
C LEU A 132 17.67 -4.02 5.87
N ARG A 133 17.63 -5.31 6.25
CA ARG A 133 18.38 -5.82 7.42
C ARG A 133 19.90 -5.68 7.22
N GLY A 134 20.41 -6.05 6.05
CA GLY A 134 21.85 -6.03 5.76
C GLY A 134 22.45 -4.64 5.55
N SER A 135 21.64 -3.61 5.29
CA SER A 135 22.13 -2.24 5.08
C SER A 135 22.39 -1.48 6.38
N ASN A 136 21.90 -1.97 7.52
CA ASN A 136 22.18 -1.40 8.85
C ASN A 136 23.54 -1.85 9.44
N GLU A 137 24.20 -2.88 8.90
CA GLU A 137 25.53 -3.32 9.39
C GLU A 137 26.71 -2.50 8.84
N LEU A 138 26.44 -1.46 8.04
CA LEU A 138 27.47 -0.61 7.41
C LEU A 138 27.45 0.87 7.87
N SER A 139 26.72 1.20 8.94
CA SER A 139 26.73 2.56 9.54
C SER A 139 27.69 2.68 10.72
#